data_AF-A0A6N2MTB6-F1
#
_entry.id   AF-A0A6N2MTB6-F1
#
_cell.length_a   1.000
_cell.length_b   1.000
_cell.length_c   1.000
_cell.angle_alpha   90.00
_cell.angle_beta   90.00
_cell.angle_gamma   90.00
#
_symmetry.space_group_name_H-M   'P 1'
#
loop_
_entity.id
_entity.type
_entity.pdbx_description
1 polymer ?
#
loop_
_entity_poly.entity_id
_entity_poly.type
_entity_poly.pdbx_seq_one_letter_code
_entity_poly.pdbx_strand_id
1 'polypeptide(L)'
;MLSHQSLATGETMPRAAPPPISHNHHDNDPDLVALKISLLGDCQIGKTSFLAKYVGNEKGEGVKQNNGLKLMKKTLMVKDARISYSLWDLDRDEGLEQQIPVACKDSVAILIMFDLTSRVTLNSVIRWYQEARKWNQTAVPVIIGTKFDDFIQLPIDLQWTIASQARAYAKALNATLFFSSATYNINVNKIFKFITAKLFDLPWTLERNLTIGEPIIDF
;
A
#
# COMPACT_ATOMS: atom_id res chain seq x y z
N MET A 1 -69.04 44.34 -38.27
CA MET A 1 -69.54 42.99 -38.63
C MET A 1 -68.40 42.24 -39.27
N LEU A 2 -68.12 41.01 -38.75
CA LEU A 2 -67.64 39.81 -39.46
C LEU A 2 -66.41 39.98 -40.39
N SER A 3 -65.37 39.16 -40.42
CA SER A 3 -64.97 37.88 -39.83
C SER A 3 -63.74 37.47 -40.68
N HIS A 4 -62.68 36.91 -40.10
CA HIS A 4 -62.10 35.62 -40.49
C HIS A 4 -60.69 35.38 -39.93
N GLN A 5 -60.58 34.19 -39.34
CA GLN A 5 -59.40 33.46 -38.86
C GLN A 5 -58.39 33.15 -39.97
N SER A 6 -57.11 32.96 -39.63
CA SER A 6 -56.52 31.60 -39.57
C SER A 6 -55.08 31.63 -39.04
N LEU A 7 -54.67 30.47 -38.54
CA LEU A 7 -53.56 30.12 -37.67
C LEU A 7 -52.18 30.17 -38.34
N ALA A 8 -51.14 30.38 -37.52
CA ALA A 8 -49.84 29.75 -37.70
C ALA A 8 -49.38 29.14 -36.37
N THR A 9 -48.89 27.91 -36.49
CA THR A 9 -48.53 26.90 -35.50
C THR A 9 -47.34 27.26 -34.62
N GLY A 10 -47.45 27.01 -33.32
CA GLY A 10 -46.32 26.94 -32.39
C GLY A 10 -46.25 25.54 -31.78
N GLU A 11 -45.44 24.66 -32.37
CA GLU A 11 -45.09 23.37 -31.77
C GLU A 11 -44.32 23.62 -30.48
N THR A 12 -44.81 23.07 -29.36
CA THR A 12 -44.07 23.03 -28.09
C THR A 12 -43.52 21.62 -27.91
N MET A 13 -42.19 21.49 -27.99
CA MET A 13 -41.49 20.24 -27.67
C MET A 13 -41.64 19.90 -26.18
N PRO A 14 -41.81 18.62 -25.81
CA PRO A 14 -41.89 18.23 -24.41
C PRO A 14 -40.51 18.39 -23.74
N ARG A 15 -40.51 19.09 -22.61
CA ARG A 15 -39.34 19.33 -21.75
C ARG A 15 -38.84 17.97 -21.22
N ALA A 16 -37.63 17.58 -21.63
CA ALA A 16 -36.99 16.36 -21.13
C ALA A 16 -36.83 16.42 -19.60
N ALA A 17 -37.23 15.34 -18.92
CA ALA A 17 -37.02 15.17 -17.49
C ALA A 17 -35.51 15.16 -17.17
N PRO A 18 -35.07 15.75 -16.04
CA PRO A 18 -33.67 15.68 -15.65
C PRO A 18 -33.28 14.21 -15.41
N PRO A 19 -32.03 13.82 -15.76
CA PRO A 19 -31.56 12.46 -15.52
C PRO A 19 -31.57 12.16 -14.01
N PRO A 20 -31.81 10.89 -13.62
CA PRO A 20 -31.75 10.52 -12.22
C PRO A 20 -30.35 10.82 -11.68
N ILE A 21 -30.32 11.58 -10.58
CA ILE A 21 -29.12 11.83 -9.80
C ILE A 21 -28.57 10.46 -9.40
N SER A 22 -27.44 10.07 -9.98
CA SER A 22 -26.71 8.89 -9.53
C SER A 22 -26.19 9.20 -8.13
N HIS A 23 -26.95 8.78 -7.12
CA HIS A 23 -26.45 8.70 -5.76
C HIS A 23 -25.24 7.76 -5.79
N ASN A 24 -24.04 8.32 -5.58
CA ASN A 24 -22.85 7.55 -5.27
C ASN A 24 -23.12 6.77 -3.98
N HIS A 25 -23.55 5.52 -4.12
CA HIS A 25 -23.58 4.56 -3.03
C HIS A 25 -22.15 4.08 -2.77
N HIS A 26 -21.51 4.71 -1.80
CA HIS A 26 -20.50 4.04 -0.99
C HIS A 26 -20.59 4.59 0.43
N ASP A 27 -21.12 3.77 1.34
CA ASP A 27 -20.48 3.42 2.60
C ASP A 27 -21.48 2.64 3.46
N ASN A 28 -21.00 1.57 4.09
CA ASN A 28 -21.72 0.51 4.83
C ASN A 28 -22.17 -0.68 3.99
N ASP A 29 -21.17 -1.33 3.39
CA ASP A 29 -21.27 -2.75 3.13
C ASP A 29 -20.80 -3.51 4.40
N PRO A 30 -21.72 -4.15 5.16
CA PRO A 30 -21.40 -4.71 6.48
C PRO A 30 -20.33 -5.82 6.45
N ASP A 31 -20.08 -6.41 5.28
CA ASP A 31 -19.11 -7.50 5.11
C ASP A 31 -17.72 -7.01 4.65
N LEU A 32 -17.50 -5.69 4.59
CA LEU A 32 -16.24 -5.08 4.15
C LEU A 32 -15.35 -4.70 5.34
N VAL A 33 -14.26 -5.44 5.53
CA VAL A 33 -13.21 -5.12 6.50
C VAL A 33 -12.16 -4.21 5.87
N ALA A 34 -12.17 -2.93 6.26
CA ALA A 34 -11.18 -1.96 5.79
C ALA A 34 -9.89 -2.04 6.63
N LEU A 35 -8.76 -2.26 5.98
CA LEU A 35 -7.44 -2.36 6.61
C LEU A 35 -6.51 -1.31 6.05
N LYS A 36 -6.01 -0.43 6.92
CA LYS A 36 -5.08 0.62 6.56
C LYS A 36 -3.63 0.16 6.72
N ILE A 37 -2.84 0.27 5.64
CA ILE A 37 -1.42 -0.10 5.62
C ILE A 37 -0.61 1.10 5.14
N SER A 38 0.43 1.46 5.90
CA SER A 38 1.29 2.61 5.58
C SER A 38 2.67 2.18 5.14
N LEU A 39 3.27 2.93 4.22
CA LEU A 39 4.62 2.73 3.75
C LEU A 39 5.49 3.92 4.17
N LEU A 40 6.59 3.62 4.87
CA LEU A 40 7.62 4.56 5.27
C LEU A 40 8.97 4.13 4.71
N GLY A 41 9.84 5.08 4.42
CA GLY A 41 11.18 4.82 3.89
C GLY A 41 11.68 6.00 3.07
N ASP A 42 12.97 5.99 2.76
CA ASP A 42 13.63 7.03 1.98
C ASP A 42 13.02 7.17 0.56
N CYS A 43 13.32 8.27 -0.13
CA CYS A 43 12.88 8.45 -1.52
C CYS A 43 13.57 7.43 -2.44
N GLN A 44 12.95 7.15 -3.59
CA GLN A 44 13.53 6.34 -4.68
C GLN A 44 13.92 4.89 -4.34
N ILE A 45 13.53 4.39 -3.16
CA ILE A 45 13.68 2.98 -2.78
C ILE A 45 12.64 2.06 -3.44
N GLY A 46 11.65 2.60 -4.16
CA GLY A 46 10.65 1.82 -4.88
C GLY A 46 9.33 1.52 -4.15
N LYS A 47 8.93 2.33 -3.15
CA LYS A 47 7.64 2.20 -2.44
C LYS A 47 6.44 2.21 -3.41
N THR A 48 6.37 3.22 -4.28
CA THR A 48 5.30 3.36 -5.26
C THR A 48 5.27 2.22 -6.26
N SER A 49 6.44 1.78 -6.76
CA SER A 49 6.55 0.64 -7.69
C SER A 49 6.12 -0.67 -7.03
N PHE A 50 6.47 -0.87 -5.75
CA PHE A 50 6.05 -2.03 -4.97
C PHE A 50 4.52 -2.08 -4.83
N LEU A 51 3.88 -0.96 -4.50
CA LEU A 51 2.42 -0.90 -4.43
C LEU A 51 1.76 -1.08 -5.80
N ALA A 52 2.28 -0.43 -6.83
CA ALA A 52 1.75 -0.59 -8.19
C ALA A 52 1.79 -2.06 -8.63
N LYS A 53 2.89 -2.76 -8.31
CA LYS A 53 3.01 -4.20 -8.56
C LYS A 53 1.98 -5.02 -7.78
N TYR A 54 1.74 -4.68 -6.51
CA TYR A 54 0.77 -5.39 -5.68
C TYR A 54 -0.67 -5.16 -6.13
N VAL A 55 -1.05 -3.91 -6.39
CA VAL A 55 -2.40 -3.54 -6.83
C VAL A 55 -2.69 -4.18 -8.18
N GLY A 56 -1.72 -4.15 -9.11
CA GLY A 56 -1.88 -4.67 -10.46
C GLY A 56 -2.84 -3.82 -11.31
N ASN A 57 -3.08 -4.25 -12.55
CA ASN A 57 -3.99 -3.57 -13.48
C ASN A 57 -5.46 -4.04 -13.33
N GLU A 58 -5.71 -5.10 -12.57
CA GLU A 58 -7.03 -5.73 -12.50
C GLU A 58 -7.80 -5.23 -11.27
N LYS A 59 -8.84 -4.42 -11.51
CA LYS A 59 -9.85 -3.96 -10.54
C LYS A 59 -9.29 -3.26 -9.28
N GLY A 60 -8.30 -2.38 -9.44
CA GLY A 60 -7.95 -1.41 -8.39
C GLY A 60 -8.99 -0.28 -8.33
N GLU A 61 -9.65 -0.11 -7.19
CA GLU A 61 -10.55 1.04 -6.94
C GLU A 61 -9.75 2.33 -6.78
N GLY A 62 -9.29 2.91 -7.90
CA GLY A 62 -8.78 4.28 -7.99
C GLY A 62 -7.48 4.58 -7.23
N VAL A 63 -6.52 5.18 -7.94
CA VAL A 63 -5.45 5.93 -7.28
C VAL A 63 -6.01 7.31 -6.94
N LYS A 64 -6.06 7.68 -5.66
CA LYS A 64 -6.37 9.05 -5.23
C LYS A 64 -5.09 9.71 -4.73
N GLN A 65 -4.74 10.87 -5.31
CA GLN A 65 -3.63 11.70 -4.86
C GLN A 65 -4.20 12.94 -4.17
N ASN A 66 -3.90 13.10 -2.87
CA ASN A 66 -4.24 14.30 -2.11
C ASN A 66 -2.97 14.78 -1.40
N ASN A 67 -2.56 16.03 -1.62
CA ASN A 67 -1.54 16.72 -0.80
C ASN A 67 -0.22 15.94 -0.58
N GLY A 68 0.32 15.29 -1.63
CA GLY A 68 1.58 14.54 -1.55
C GLY A 68 1.47 13.12 -0.99
N LEU A 69 0.29 12.71 -0.52
CA LEU A 69 -0.01 11.35 -0.13
C LEU A 69 -0.71 10.62 -1.27
N LYS A 70 -0.17 9.47 -1.65
CA LYS A 70 -0.77 8.59 -2.65
C LYS A 70 -1.52 7.45 -1.95
N LEU A 71 -2.84 7.44 -2.10
CA LEU A 71 -3.70 6.38 -1.62
C LEU A 71 -4.04 5.44 -2.76
N MET A 72 -3.73 4.16 -2.60
CA MET A 72 -4.20 3.09 -3.49
C MET A 72 -5.14 2.17 -2.71
N LYS A 73 -6.23 1.72 -3.33
CA LYS A 73 -7.12 0.72 -2.75
C LYS A 73 -7.06 -0.61 -3.50
N LYS A 74 -7.11 -1.71 -2.76
CA LYS A 74 -7.24 -3.06 -3.30
C LYS A 74 -8.19 -3.88 -2.43
N THR A 75 -9.29 -4.33 -3.01
CA THR A 75 -10.24 -5.21 -2.33
C THR A 75 -9.98 -6.66 -2.76
N LEU A 76 -9.96 -7.58 -1.80
CA LEU A 76 -9.77 -9.02 -2.01
C LEU A 76 -10.77 -9.82 -1.19
N MET A 77 -11.13 -11.00 -1.69
CA MET A 77 -11.89 -12.00 -0.94
C MET A 77 -10.93 -12.87 -0.15
N VAL A 78 -11.15 -12.99 1.16
CA VAL A 78 -10.44 -13.94 2.01
C VAL A 78 -11.47 -14.77 2.75
N LYS A 79 -11.55 -16.06 2.38
CA LYS A 79 -12.70 -16.92 2.71
C LYS A 79 -13.98 -16.22 2.22
N ASP A 80 -14.91 -15.92 3.12
CA ASP A 80 -16.20 -15.28 2.81
C ASP A 80 -16.23 -13.80 3.19
N ALA A 81 -15.11 -13.22 3.66
CA ALA A 81 -15.00 -11.81 4.01
C ALA A 81 -14.35 -11.00 2.89
N ARG A 82 -14.83 -9.78 2.65
CA ARG A 82 -14.14 -8.81 1.79
C ARG A 82 -13.20 -7.96 2.62
N ILE A 83 -11.93 -7.97 2.24
CA ILE A 83 -10.92 -7.14 2.86
C ILE A 83 -10.55 -6.04 1.86
N SER A 84 -10.70 -4.78 2.26
CA SER A 84 -10.25 -3.64 1.49
C SER A 84 -8.98 -3.06 2.09
N TYR A 85 -7.87 -3.19 1.38
CA TYR A 85 -6.64 -2.51 1.74
C TYR A 85 -6.68 -1.06 1.28
N SER A 86 -6.47 -0.15 2.23
CA SER A 86 -6.12 1.24 1.97
C SER A 86 -4.62 1.40 2.15
N LEU A 87 -3.88 1.57 1.05
CA LEU A 87 -2.43 1.59 0.98
C LEU A 87 -1.93 3.03 0.89
N TRP A 88 -1.25 3.48 1.93
CA TRP A 88 -0.79 4.86 2.10
C TRP A 88 0.70 4.96 1.75
N ASP A 89 0.99 5.46 0.55
CA ASP A 89 2.34 5.72 0.06
C ASP A 89 2.70 7.19 0.27
N LEU A 90 3.73 7.40 1.07
CA LEU A 90 4.32 8.71 1.31
C LEU A 90 5.42 8.95 0.26
N ASP A 91 5.07 9.69 -0.78
CA ASP A 91 6.02 10.19 -1.77
C ASP A 91 6.61 11.55 -1.29
N ARG A 92 7.83 11.90 -1.71
CA ARG A 92 8.50 13.16 -1.27
C ARG A 92 8.28 14.26 -2.31
N ASP A 93 7.99 15.50 -1.92
CA ASP A 93 9.06 16.49 -1.62
C ASP A 93 8.71 17.52 -0.52
N GLU A 94 7.44 17.68 -0.11
CA GLU A 94 7.04 18.71 0.86
C GLU A 94 6.02 18.18 1.88
N GLY A 95 6.14 18.60 3.15
CA GLY A 95 5.15 18.31 4.19
C GLY A 95 5.14 16.86 4.72
N LEU A 96 6.15 16.04 4.43
CA LEU A 96 6.21 14.65 4.88
C LEU A 96 6.01 14.49 6.39
N GLU A 97 6.59 15.39 7.19
CA GLU A 97 6.44 15.39 8.65
C GLU A 97 4.98 15.56 9.09
N GLN A 98 4.16 16.26 8.31
CA GLN A 98 2.73 16.45 8.57
C GLN A 98 1.90 15.25 8.10
N GLN A 99 2.38 14.49 7.11
CA GLN A 99 1.67 13.33 6.56
C GLN A 99 1.93 12.04 7.34
N ILE A 100 3.09 11.88 7.97
CA ILE A 100 3.42 10.69 8.77
C ILE A 100 2.40 10.44 9.90
N PRO A 101 1.98 11.44 10.70
CA PRO A 101 0.95 11.26 11.72
C PRO A 101 -0.34 10.69 11.12
N VAL A 102 -0.81 11.30 10.03
CA VAL A 102 -2.06 10.91 9.37
C VAL A 102 -1.93 9.52 8.77
N ALA A 103 -0.81 9.20 8.14
CA ALA A 103 -0.57 7.88 7.57
C ALA A 103 -0.49 6.82 8.66
N CYS A 104 0.27 7.03 9.74
CA CYS A 104 0.50 6.01 10.77
C CYS A 104 -0.71 5.77 11.68
N LYS A 105 -1.48 6.82 11.99
CA LYS A 105 -2.65 6.70 12.85
C LYS A 105 -3.64 5.67 12.27
N ASP A 106 -4.13 4.77 13.12
CA ASP A 106 -5.10 3.71 12.78
C ASP A 106 -4.62 2.67 11.73
N SER A 107 -3.34 2.72 11.32
CA SER A 107 -2.78 1.68 10.48
C SER A 107 -2.65 0.37 11.25
N VAL A 108 -3.07 -0.72 10.62
CA VAL A 108 -2.98 -2.07 11.19
C VAL A 108 -1.59 -2.68 10.95
N ALA A 109 -0.90 -2.22 9.91
CA ALA A 109 0.48 -2.57 9.60
C ALA A 109 1.24 -1.37 9.04
N ILE A 110 2.53 -1.29 9.36
CA ILE A 110 3.45 -0.28 8.84
C ILE A 110 4.63 -0.99 8.18
N LEU A 111 4.78 -0.74 6.88
CA LEU A 111 5.87 -1.24 6.06
C LEU A 111 7.02 -0.24 6.10
N ILE A 112 8.15 -0.65 6.67
CA ILE A 112 9.36 0.16 6.78
C ILE A 112 10.33 -0.36 5.73
N MET A 113 10.49 0.42 4.66
CA MET A 113 11.15 -0.03 3.45
C MET A 113 12.54 0.59 3.30
N PHE A 114 13.46 -0.16 2.71
CA PHE A 114 14.79 0.31 2.33
C PHE A 114 15.24 -0.38 1.03
N ASP A 115 16.22 0.20 0.34
CA ASP A 115 16.82 -0.37 -0.85
C ASP A 115 17.97 -1.31 -0.48
N LEU A 116 17.89 -2.56 -0.90
CA LEU A 116 18.90 -3.58 -0.59
C LEU A 116 20.28 -3.26 -1.17
N THR A 117 20.38 -2.35 -2.13
CA THR A 117 21.64 -1.89 -2.71
C THR A 117 22.24 -0.69 -1.99
N SER A 118 21.52 -0.09 -1.04
CA SER A 118 21.93 1.15 -0.36
C SER A 118 21.93 1.01 1.17
N ARG A 119 23.13 0.86 1.74
CA ARG A 119 23.33 0.82 3.20
C ARG A 119 22.83 2.08 3.91
N VAL A 120 22.85 3.23 3.23
CA VAL A 120 22.32 4.49 3.78
C VAL A 120 20.83 4.34 4.08
N THR A 121 20.05 3.79 3.13
CA THR A 121 18.62 3.58 3.33
C THR A 121 18.32 2.51 4.37
N LEU A 122 19.18 1.49 4.50
CA LEU A 122 19.08 0.50 5.58
C LEU A 122 19.28 1.16 6.95
N ASN A 123 20.27 2.04 7.11
CA ASN A 123 20.48 2.76 8.36
C ASN A 123 19.28 3.66 8.72
N SER A 124 18.59 4.23 7.72
CA SER A 124 17.38 5.03 7.92
C SER A 124 16.20 4.24 8.49
N VAL A 125 16.17 2.90 8.40
CA VAL A 125 15.07 2.05 8.91
C VAL A 125 14.79 2.32 10.39
N ILE A 126 15.83 2.49 11.22
CA ILE A 126 15.68 2.77 12.65
C ILE A 126 14.95 4.10 12.87
N ARG A 127 15.34 5.14 12.11
CA ARG A 127 14.70 6.46 12.18
C ARG A 127 13.23 6.38 11.78
N TRP A 128 12.91 5.68 10.69
CA TRP A 128 11.53 5.50 10.23
C TRP A 128 10.67 4.71 11.20
N TYR A 129 11.22 3.67 11.83
CA TYR A 129 10.54 2.93 12.89
C TYR A 129 10.20 3.83 14.08
N GLN A 130 11.18 4.58 14.57
CA GLN A 130 10.98 5.49 15.70
C GLN A 130 9.93 6.55 15.38
N GLU A 131 9.95 7.10 14.16
CA GLU A 131 8.98 8.08 13.72
C GLU A 131 7.56 7.49 13.66
N ALA A 132 7.40 6.27 13.14
CA ALA A 132 6.12 5.56 13.12
C ALA A 132 5.56 5.36 14.54
N ARG A 133 6.42 4.95 15.48
CA ARG A 133 6.04 4.63 16.85
C ARG A 133 5.60 5.84 17.67
N LYS A 134 5.96 7.07 17.28
CA LYS A 134 5.39 8.29 17.88
C LYS A 134 3.87 8.36 17.71
N TRP A 135 3.34 7.78 16.64
CA TRP A 135 1.93 7.93 16.25
C TRP A 135 1.13 6.63 16.33
N ASN A 136 1.80 5.48 16.28
CA ASN A 136 1.14 4.18 16.35
C ASN A 136 2.04 3.12 17.00
N GLN A 137 1.68 2.72 18.22
CA GLN A 137 2.41 1.73 19.02
C GLN A 137 1.99 0.28 18.76
N THR A 138 0.85 0.05 18.09
CA THR A 138 0.22 -1.28 17.98
C THR A 138 0.32 -1.89 16.59
N ALA A 139 0.50 -1.08 15.54
CA ALA A 139 0.62 -1.56 14.17
C ALA A 139 1.73 -2.60 14.03
N VAL A 140 1.44 -3.67 13.29
CA VAL A 140 2.41 -4.71 12.95
C VAL A 140 3.55 -4.10 12.14
N PRO A 141 4.80 -4.10 12.64
CA PRO A 141 5.94 -3.60 11.88
C PRO A 141 6.45 -4.67 10.92
N VAL A 142 6.64 -4.30 9.66
CA VAL A 142 7.24 -5.16 8.64
C VAL A 142 8.37 -4.40 7.95
N ILE A 143 9.60 -4.90 8.05
CA ILE A 143 10.75 -4.36 7.35
C ILE A 143 10.83 -5.00 5.96
N ILE A 144 11.01 -4.19 4.92
CA ILE A 144 11.10 -4.67 3.54
C ILE A 144 12.36 -4.13 2.88
N GLY A 145 13.26 -5.02 2.48
CA GLY A 145 14.32 -4.72 1.52
C GLY A 145 13.78 -4.81 0.09
N THR A 146 13.88 -3.74 -0.68
CA THR A 146 13.48 -3.69 -2.09
C THR A 146 14.66 -3.91 -3.03
N LYS A 147 14.39 -4.05 -4.33
CA LYS A 147 15.39 -4.25 -5.39
C LYS A 147 16.26 -5.49 -5.17
N PHE A 148 15.64 -6.57 -4.70
CA PHE A 148 16.35 -7.84 -4.50
C PHE A 148 17.04 -8.35 -5.77
N ASP A 149 16.49 -8.04 -6.94
CA ASP A 149 17.06 -8.33 -8.25
C ASP A 149 18.42 -7.65 -8.52
N ASP A 150 18.62 -6.45 -7.97
CA ASP A 150 19.91 -5.77 -8.04
C ASP A 150 20.85 -6.24 -6.92
N PHE A 151 20.28 -6.53 -5.73
CA PHE A 151 21.01 -7.02 -4.57
C PHE A 151 21.79 -8.30 -4.85
N ILE A 152 21.21 -9.27 -5.57
CA ILE A 152 21.88 -10.54 -5.88
C ILE A 152 23.08 -10.38 -6.81
N GLN A 153 23.23 -9.22 -7.45
CA GLN A 153 24.37 -8.89 -8.31
C GLN A 153 25.54 -8.27 -7.53
N LEU A 154 25.33 -7.90 -6.26
CA LEU A 154 26.37 -7.33 -5.41
C LEU A 154 27.41 -8.38 -5.02
N PRO A 155 28.64 -7.97 -4.65
CA PRO A 155 29.62 -8.88 -4.06
C PRO A 155 29.06 -9.61 -2.83
N ILE A 156 29.41 -10.89 -2.68
CA ILE A 156 28.85 -11.77 -1.64
C ILE A 156 29.05 -11.18 -0.24
N ASP A 157 30.20 -10.58 0.06
CA ASP A 157 30.49 -9.97 1.37
C ASP A 157 29.56 -8.80 1.68
N LEU A 158 29.17 -8.03 0.66
CA LEU A 158 28.21 -6.94 0.81
C LEU A 158 26.80 -7.48 1.04
N GLN A 159 26.42 -8.55 0.31
CA GLN A 159 25.15 -9.24 0.55
C GLN A 159 25.05 -9.75 1.99
N TRP A 160 26.11 -10.41 2.48
CA TRP A 160 26.21 -10.89 3.86
C TRP A 160 26.07 -9.76 4.87
N THR A 161 26.80 -8.66 4.66
CA THR A 161 26.78 -7.51 5.55
C THR A 161 25.38 -6.89 5.65
N ILE A 162 24.71 -6.70 4.51
CA ILE A 162 23.38 -6.09 4.44
C ILE A 162 22.32 -7.02 5.04
N ALA A 163 22.35 -8.31 4.69
CA ALA A 163 21.42 -9.30 5.24
C ALA A 163 21.56 -9.44 6.76
N SER A 164 22.79 -9.52 7.27
CA SER A 164 23.05 -9.64 8.70
C SER A 164 22.57 -8.40 9.47
N GLN A 165 22.84 -7.20 8.93
CA GLN A 165 22.40 -5.94 9.54
C GLN A 165 20.87 -5.80 9.52
N ALA A 166 20.22 -6.10 8.40
CA ALA A 166 18.75 -6.04 8.29
C ALA A 166 18.06 -7.01 9.26
N ARG A 167 18.60 -8.22 9.42
CA ARG A 167 18.09 -9.21 10.39
C ARG A 167 18.29 -8.75 11.83
N ALA A 168 19.43 -8.14 12.14
CA ALA A 168 19.66 -7.56 13.46
C ALA A 168 18.64 -6.46 13.78
N TYR A 169 18.32 -5.60 12.82
CA TYR A 169 17.27 -4.58 12.98
C TYR A 169 15.89 -5.20 13.16
N ALA A 170 15.53 -6.18 12.33
CA ALA A 170 14.25 -6.88 12.44
C ALA A 170 14.05 -7.49 13.84
N LYS A 171 15.08 -8.18 14.35
CA LYS A 171 15.07 -8.75 15.70
C LYS A 171 14.96 -7.68 16.79
N ALA A 172 15.75 -6.61 16.69
CA ALA A 172 15.74 -5.53 17.70
C ALA A 172 14.40 -4.78 17.74
N LEU A 173 13.72 -4.66 16.60
CA LEU A 173 12.45 -3.95 16.45
C LEU A 173 11.22 -4.86 16.60
N ASN A 174 11.43 -6.15 16.88
CA ASN A 174 10.38 -7.18 16.88
C ASN A 174 9.50 -7.13 15.60
N ALA A 175 10.18 -6.98 14.46
CA ALA A 175 9.57 -6.81 13.15
C ALA A 175 9.89 -8.00 12.25
N THR A 176 8.97 -8.33 11.36
CA THR A 176 9.22 -9.32 10.31
C THR A 176 9.99 -8.68 9.16
N LEU A 177 10.97 -9.39 8.60
CA LEU A 177 11.79 -8.95 7.47
C LEU A 177 11.44 -9.72 6.19
N PHE A 178 11.28 -8.99 5.10
CA PHE A 178 11.16 -9.55 3.76
C PHE A 178 12.14 -8.89 2.79
N PHE A 179 12.81 -9.68 1.95
CA PHE A 179 13.47 -9.16 0.75
C PHE A 179 12.53 -9.32 -0.45
N SER A 180 12.43 -8.28 -1.28
CA SER A 180 11.43 -8.18 -2.32
C SER A 180 11.96 -7.53 -3.60
N SER A 181 11.30 -7.84 -4.71
CA SER A 181 11.51 -7.18 -6.00
C SER A 181 10.15 -6.89 -6.63
N ALA A 182 9.89 -5.61 -6.89
CA ALA A 182 8.70 -5.21 -7.64
C ALA A 182 8.81 -5.65 -9.11
N THR A 183 10.02 -5.55 -9.69
CA THR A 183 10.34 -5.96 -11.06
C THR A 183 9.88 -7.40 -11.30
N TYR A 184 10.35 -8.33 -10.45
CA TYR A 184 10.13 -9.77 -10.60
C TYR A 184 8.99 -10.32 -9.73
N ASN A 185 8.19 -9.46 -9.09
CA ASN A 185 7.10 -9.85 -8.17
C ASN A 185 7.57 -10.73 -6.98
N ILE A 186 8.82 -10.60 -6.57
CA ILE A 186 9.38 -11.42 -5.49
C ILE A 186 8.84 -10.92 -4.16
N ASN A 187 8.19 -11.81 -3.41
CA ASN A 187 7.61 -11.61 -2.07
C ASN A 187 6.56 -10.49 -1.94
N VAL A 188 6.28 -9.69 -2.97
CA VAL A 188 5.28 -8.61 -2.96
C VAL A 188 3.92 -9.11 -2.44
N ASN A 189 3.35 -10.13 -3.09
CA ASN A 189 2.06 -10.69 -2.68
C ASN A 189 2.13 -11.44 -1.33
N LYS A 190 3.27 -12.07 -1.03
CA LYS A 190 3.47 -12.84 0.21
C LYS A 190 3.42 -11.93 1.43
N ILE A 191 3.98 -10.72 1.34
CA ILE A 191 3.96 -9.73 2.41
C ILE A 191 2.51 -9.36 2.81
N PHE A 192 1.64 -9.08 1.84
CA PHE A 192 0.25 -8.74 2.15
C PHE A 192 -0.55 -9.94 2.67
N LYS A 193 -0.29 -11.16 2.17
CA LYS A 193 -0.88 -12.38 2.73
C LYS A 193 -0.43 -12.63 4.16
N PHE A 194 0.84 -12.38 4.48
CA PHE A 194 1.37 -12.46 5.85
C PHE A 194 0.64 -11.48 6.77
N ILE A 195 0.46 -10.24 6.34
CA ILE A 195 -0.28 -9.22 7.12
C ILE A 195 -1.72 -9.68 7.36
N THR A 196 -2.42 -10.18 6.33
CA THR A 196 -3.75 -10.78 6.53
C THR A 196 -3.71 -11.89 7.57
N ALA A 197 -2.82 -12.86 7.40
CA ALA A 197 -2.75 -14.01 8.26
C ALA A 197 -2.49 -13.61 9.72
N LYS A 198 -1.58 -12.67 9.94
CA LYS A 198 -1.26 -12.16 11.27
C LYS A 198 -2.40 -11.37 11.92
N LEU A 199 -3.15 -10.59 11.14
CA LEU A 199 -4.27 -9.78 11.66
C LEU A 199 -5.51 -10.61 11.99
N PHE A 200 -5.74 -11.71 11.29
CA PHE A 200 -6.91 -12.57 11.47
C PHE A 200 -6.59 -13.94 12.08
N ASP A 201 -5.39 -14.09 12.64
CA ASP A 201 -4.89 -15.33 13.24
C ASP A 201 -5.11 -16.57 12.34
N LEU A 202 -4.84 -16.40 11.04
CA LEU A 202 -5.01 -17.46 10.05
C LEU A 202 -3.74 -18.32 9.98
N PRO A 203 -3.88 -19.62 9.62
CA PRO A 203 -2.73 -20.48 9.37
C PRO A 203 -1.80 -19.87 8.32
N TRP A 204 -0.51 -19.76 8.67
CA TRP A 204 0.54 -19.28 7.79
C TRP A 204 1.50 -20.42 7.47
N THR A 205 1.56 -20.82 6.19
CA THR A 205 2.34 -21.98 5.73
C THR A 205 3.67 -21.60 5.07
N LEU A 206 4.03 -20.31 5.02
CA LEU A 206 5.27 -19.91 4.35
C LEU A 206 6.48 -20.21 5.25
N GLU A 207 7.44 -20.93 4.68
CA GLU A 207 8.68 -21.26 5.37
C GLU A 207 9.59 -20.04 5.51
N ARG A 208 10.26 -19.95 6.65
CA ARG A 208 11.30 -18.97 6.92
C ARG A 208 12.48 -19.26 5.97
N ASN A 209 12.97 -18.23 5.28
CA ASN A 209 14.14 -18.34 4.42
C ASN A 209 15.22 -17.37 4.89
N LEU A 210 16.37 -17.90 5.30
CA LEU A 210 17.51 -17.14 5.81
C LEU A 210 18.75 -17.28 4.91
N THR A 211 18.63 -17.99 3.80
CA THR A 211 19.73 -18.26 2.88
C THR A 211 20.12 -16.96 2.19
N ILE A 212 21.39 -16.59 2.30
CA ILE A 212 21.92 -15.38 1.67
C ILE A 212 22.07 -15.65 0.17
N GLY A 213 21.68 -14.67 -0.64
CA GLY A 213 21.50 -14.83 -2.08
C GLY A 213 20.09 -15.28 -2.47
N GLU A 214 19.23 -15.64 -1.51
CA GLU A 214 17.81 -15.93 -1.74
C GLU A 214 16.91 -14.83 -1.14
N PRO A 215 15.63 -14.75 -1.57
CA PRO A 215 14.68 -13.79 -1.02
C PRO A 215 14.35 -14.10 0.46
N ILE A 216 15.05 -13.42 1.37
CA ILE A 216 14.89 -13.58 2.82
C ILE A 216 13.45 -13.37 3.26
N ILE A 217 12.99 -14.24 4.15
CA ILE A 217 11.75 -14.17 4.93
C ILE A 217 12.12 -14.53 6.37
N ASP A 218 12.10 -13.56 7.27
CA ASP A 218 12.50 -13.73 8.68
C ASP A 218 11.41 -13.14 9.60
N PHE A 219 10.65 -13.98 10.30
CA PHE A 219 9.54 -13.60 11.19
C PHE A 219 9.75 -14.08 12.62
#